data_AF-A0A7J7FNL2-F1
#
_entry.id   AF-A0A7J7FNL2-F1
#
_cell.length_a   1.000
_cell.length_b   1.000
_cell.length_c   1.000
_cell.angle_alpha   90.00
_cell.angle_beta   90.00
_cell.angle_gamma   90.00
#
_symmetry.space_group_name_H-M   'P 1'
#
loop_
_entity.id
_entity.type
_entity.pdbx_description
1 polymer ?
#
loop_
_entity_poly.entity_id
_entity_poly.type
_entity_poly.pdbx_seq_one_letter_code
_entity_poly.pdbx_strand_id
1 'polypeptide(L)'
;MLCGWLPGQPRPARRPPPGSRSTLPHHPPSETPRASEAGADSSPGKQAGRMAVPWEEYFRPALQEKLPTKIPQQNADQFPPVLRLLEKRQELADADQDLRAQKEVFQTTMAALKQRWEQLEQKQRELKGSFVRFDKFLQDSEARRSRALRGAAEERHRAGRQEAEALRLRIQLQELQRERARLQRRRERLEPCARLLGHVLEQLPEFQEVPELVARFSGLADMREALRLTARRRLAELEEARARLQRLRDARQDELLRQGQLRAQLLERLEAARERTLHWESKWVQIQNTAAEKTLLLGRIRMSALNLFQLVCQHQRQPPALDVEDTEGQLEQVRASSLCHLQAPNLWKHHGAWSPSCSGLSMTPVIRAPVLAPQTWARRPRRAPAWASWVGLGSDGHLLWPEGSPSPLWVSALRLVQEGQGVY
;
A
#
# COMPACT_ATOMS: atom_id res chain seq x y z
N MET A 1 34.99 -7.29 -23.52
CA MET A 1 33.96 -7.71 -22.54
C MET A 1 34.15 -6.88 -21.29
N LEU A 2 33.33 -5.84 -21.15
CA LEU A 2 33.41 -4.83 -20.11
C LEU A 2 32.47 -5.21 -18.96
N CYS A 3 33.00 -5.21 -17.74
CA CYS A 3 32.26 -5.37 -16.49
C CYS A 3 31.32 -4.18 -16.28
N GLY A 4 30.02 -4.45 -16.19
CA GLY A 4 29.01 -3.47 -15.80
C GLY A 4 28.90 -3.37 -14.29
N TRP A 5 29.06 -2.15 -13.75
CA TRP A 5 28.66 -1.77 -12.41
C TRP A 5 27.86 -0.47 -12.51
N LEU A 6 26.56 -0.55 -12.26
CA LEU A 6 25.68 0.60 -12.03
C LEU A 6 25.24 0.59 -10.55
N PRO A 7 25.11 1.76 -9.90
CA PRO A 7 24.90 1.89 -8.46
C PRO A 7 23.42 2.02 -8.12
N GLY A 8 23.02 1.46 -6.98
CA GLY A 8 21.67 1.62 -6.43
C GLY A 8 21.52 0.90 -5.10
N GLN A 9 21.81 1.58 -4.00
CA GLN A 9 21.34 1.21 -2.66
C GLN A 9 20.16 2.13 -2.29
N PRO A 10 19.28 1.69 -1.38
CA PRO A 10 19.45 2.20 -0.02
C PRO A 10 19.35 1.09 1.02
N ARG A 11 20.33 1.03 1.93
CA ARG A 11 20.21 0.32 3.21
C ARG A 11 20.43 1.28 4.38
N PRO A 12 19.80 0.98 5.53
CA PRO A 12 19.45 1.96 6.55
C PRO A 12 20.61 2.30 7.50
N ALA A 13 20.43 3.45 8.15
CA ALA A 13 21.29 4.06 9.15
C ALA A 13 21.82 3.08 10.20
N ARG A 14 23.15 2.99 10.31
CA ARG A 14 23.83 2.46 11.49
C ARG A 14 24.11 3.61 12.45
N ARG A 15 23.63 3.44 13.69
CA ARG A 15 23.92 4.26 14.87
C ARG A 15 25.43 4.25 15.18
N PRO A 16 26.03 5.37 15.63
CA PRO A 16 27.32 5.37 16.30
C PRO A 16 27.17 5.12 17.81
N PRO A 17 28.27 4.76 18.51
CA PRO A 17 28.25 4.23 19.89
C PRO A 17 28.16 5.34 20.96
N PRO A 18 27.68 5.05 22.18
CA PRO A 18 27.82 5.96 23.30
C PRO A 18 29.24 5.87 23.88
N GLY A 19 30.05 6.90 23.62
CA GLY A 19 31.30 7.14 24.33
C GLY A 19 31.04 7.69 25.74
N SER A 20 31.57 6.96 26.73
CA SER A 20 32.03 7.41 28.05
C SER A 20 31.87 8.90 28.37
N ARG A 21 30.91 9.24 29.23
CA ARG A 21 30.89 10.50 29.98
C ARG A 21 31.78 10.36 31.21
N SER A 22 32.92 11.03 31.17
CA SER A 22 33.67 11.46 32.35
C SER A 22 32.84 12.50 33.11
N THR A 23 32.39 12.13 34.29
CA THR A 23 31.94 13.04 35.35
C THR A 23 33.16 13.83 35.86
N LEU A 24 33.16 15.14 35.60
CA LEU A 24 33.94 16.13 36.34
C LEU A 24 32.95 17.05 37.09
N PRO A 25 33.41 17.69 38.18
CA PRO A 25 32.58 18.01 39.33
C PRO A 25 31.78 19.30 39.16
N HIS A 26 30.66 19.32 39.89
CA HIS A 26 29.84 20.50 40.13
C HIS A 26 30.65 21.63 40.77
N HIS A 27 30.55 22.82 40.17
CA HIS A 27 30.71 24.10 40.87
C HIS A 27 29.60 24.25 41.92
N PRO A 28 29.89 24.81 43.11
CA PRO A 28 28.89 25.42 43.96
C PRO A 28 28.60 26.87 43.51
N PRO A 29 27.39 27.41 43.72
CA PRO A 29 27.10 28.80 43.46
C PRO A 29 27.54 29.68 44.64
N SER A 30 28.07 30.85 44.29
CA SER A 30 28.15 32.02 45.17
C SER A 30 26.77 32.64 45.30
N GLU A 31 26.26 32.81 46.53
CA GLU A 31 25.38 33.93 46.88
C GLU A 31 25.50 34.27 48.38
N THR A 32 25.37 35.57 48.62
CA THR A 32 25.79 36.44 49.73
C THR A 32 25.06 36.27 51.07
N PRO A 33 25.53 36.94 52.14
CA PRO A 33 25.20 36.61 53.53
C PRO A 33 23.91 37.29 54.01
N ARG A 34 23.21 36.64 54.94
CA ARG A 34 22.24 37.29 55.83
C ARG A 34 22.30 36.73 57.23
N ALA A 35 22.21 37.67 58.17
CA ALA A 35 22.24 37.54 59.60
C ALA A 35 21.12 36.65 60.18
N SER A 36 21.44 36.00 61.29
CA SER A 36 20.58 35.74 62.46
C SER A 36 21.53 35.23 63.55
N GLU A 37 21.83 36.02 64.57
CA GLU A 37 21.06 36.08 65.83
C GLU A 37 20.85 34.70 66.48
N ALA A 38 21.82 34.33 67.30
CA ALA A 38 21.69 33.57 68.54
C ALA A 38 22.97 33.93 69.34
N GLY A 39 22.95 34.68 70.43
CA GLY A 39 21.98 34.60 71.52
C GLY A 39 22.38 33.44 72.44
N ALA A 40 23.52 33.54 73.10
CA ALA A 40 23.85 32.73 74.27
C ALA A 40 24.83 33.49 75.16
N ASP A 41 24.28 33.98 76.25
CA ASP A 41 24.95 34.57 77.39
C ASP A 41 26.15 33.73 77.88
N SER A 42 27.27 34.41 78.10
CA SER A 42 28.14 34.07 79.22
C SER A 42 28.89 35.32 79.63
N SER A 43 28.24 36.11 80.50
CA SER A 43 28.90 37.09 81.36
C SER A 43 30.06 36.44 82.14
N PRO A 44 31.08 37.23 82.50
CA PRO A 44 32.37 36.73 82.94
C PRO A 44 32.25 36.05 84.29
N GLY A 45 32.50 34.74 84.30
CA GLY A 45 32.63 33.94 85.51
C GLY A 45 33.83 34.42 86.33
N LYS A 46 33.52 35.21 87.35
CA LYS A 46 34.32 35.41 88.56
C LYS A 46 34.91 34.07 89.02
N GLN A 47 36.17 33.84 88.74
CA GLN A 47 37.04 33.08 89.63
C GLN A 47 38.28 33.93 89.88
N ALA A 48 38.06 34.97 90.69
CA ALA A 48 39.06 35.44 91.61
C ALA A 48 39.41 34.27 92.55
N GLY A 49 40.34 33.42 92.11
CA GLY A 49 41.11 32.57 93.00
C GLY A 49 41.95 33.49 93.87
N ARG A 50 41.39 33.85 95.03
CA ARG A 50 42.08 34.44 96.17
C ARG A 50 43.33 33.62 96.47
N MET A 51 44.45 34.06 95.92
CA MET A 51 45.77 34.00 96.56
C MET A 51 46.43 35.38 96.40
N ALA A 52 45.63 36.45 96.54
CA ALA A 52 46.18 37.64 97.16
C ALA A 52 46.40 37.23 98.60
N VAL A 53 47.57 36.63 98.87
CA VAL A 53 48.17 36.66 100.20
C VAL A 53 48.10 38.14 100.55
N PRO A 54 47.22 38.55 101.48
CA PRO A 54 47.14 39.94 101.88
C PRO A 54 48.57 40.31 102.25
N TRP A 55 49.11 41.39 101.71
CA TRP A 55 50.49 41.80 101.96
C TRP A 55 50.79 41.80 103.47
N GLU A 56 49.77 41.96 104.33
CA GLU A 56 49.80 41.74 105.78
C GLU A 56 50.39 40.39 106.23
N GLU A 57 50.22 39.28 105.50
CA GLU A 57 50.78 37.95 105.83
C GLU A 57 52.27 37.83 105.47
N TYR A 58 52.76 38.57 104.47
CA TYR A 58 54.20 38.65 104.16
C TYR A 58 54.96 39.50 105.19
N PHE A 59 54.33 40.55 105.74
CA PHE A 59 54.96 41.41 106.74
C PHE A 59 54.85 40.88 108.18
N ARG A 60 53.85 40.06 108.52
CA ARG A 60 53.68 39.55 109.90
C ARG A 60 54.88 38.73 110.43
N PRO A 61 55.48 37.78 109.67
CA PRO A 61 56.69 37.08 110.12
C PRO A 61 57.96 37.95 110.02
N ALA A 62 58.07 38.84 109.02
CA ALA A 62 59.21 39.73 108.85
C ALA A 62 59.31 40.81 109.95
N LEU A 63 58.18 41.24 110.53
CA LEU A 63 58.15 42.17 111.67
C LEU A 63 58.38 41.45 113.01
N GLN A 64 57.91 40.20 113.15
CA GLN A 64 58.13 39.41 114.36
C GLN A 64 59.59 38.97 114.54
N GLU A 65 60.35 38.76 113.45
CA GLU A 65 61.81 38.50 113.52
C GLU A 65 62.64 39.72 113.97
N LYS A 66 62.07 40.93 114.03
CA LYS A 66 62.80 42.18 114.34
C LYS A 66 62.41 42.83 115.68
N LEU A 67 61.66 42.15 116.55
CA LEU A 67 61.37 42.62 117.92
C LEU A 67 62.34 41.98 118.94
N PRO A 68 63.20 42.73 119.64
CA PRO A 68 64.12 42.15 120.61
C PRO A 68 63.38 41.70 121.88
N THR A 69 63.33 40.39 122.07
CA THR A 69 62.85 39.71 123.28
C THR A 69 64.06 39.42 124.17
N LYS A 70 63.99 39.82 125.45
CA LYS A 70 65.01 39.72 126.52
C LYS A 70 66.12 40.78 126.50
N ILE A 71 65.97 41.73 127.41
CA ILE A 71 67.05 42.47 128.06
C ILE A 71 67.46 41.66 129.30
N PRO A 72 68.71 41.17 129.42
CA PRO A 72 69.36 40.90 130.71
C PRO A 72 70.36 42.03 130.98
N GLN A 73 70.05 43.02 131.83
CA GLN A 73 70.36 43.02 133.27
C GLN A 73 71.84 42.69 133.54
N GLN A 74 72.72 43.69 133.47
CA GLN A 74 73.24 44.49 134.60
C GLN A 74 74.49 43.87 135.27
N ASN A 75 75.67 44.35 134.84
CA ASN A 75 76.73 44.76 135.76
C ASN A 75 76.86 46.28 135.56
N ALA A 76 76.25 47.02 136.48
CA ALA A 76 76.18 48.48 136.45
C ALA A 76 77.47 49.06 137.02
N ASP A 77 78.53 49.04 136.21
CA ASP A 77 79.51 50.11 136.29
C ASP A 77 78.94 51.26 135.43
N GLN A 78 78.63 52.38 136.08
CA GLN A 78 78.08 53.57 135.45
C GLN A 78 79.05 54.10 134.38
N PHE A 79 78.96 53.59 133.15
CA PHE A 79 79.55 54.26 132.00
C PHE A 79 78.77 55.56 131.75
N PRO A 80 79.46 56.69 131.56
CA PRO A 80 78.83 58.00 131.44
C PRO A 80 77.72 58.04 130.36
N PRO A 81 76.62 58.79 130.57
CA PRO A 81 75.54 59.01 129.59
C PRO A 81 76.02 59.43 128.19
N VAL A 82 77.23 60.00 128.12
CA VAL A 82 77.89 60.45 126.89
C VAL A 82 78.26 59.29 125.95
N LEU A 83 78.68 58.12 126.47
CA LEU A 83 79.06 56.97 125.62
C LEU A 83 77.84 56.29 124.99
N ARG A 84 76.73 56.18 125.71
CA ARG A 84 75.46 55.61 125.19
C ARG A 84 74.79 56.52 124.15
N LEU A 85 74.97 57.84 124.29
CA LEU A 85 74.50 58.83 123.33
C LEU A 85 75.37 58.84 122.06
N LEU A 86 76.66 58.53 122.18
CA LEU A 86 77.56 58.31 121.05
C LEU A 86 77.22 57.01 120.29
N GLU A 87 76.96 55.90 120.99
CA GLU A 87 76.48 54.65 120.35
C GLU A 87 75.14 54.86 119.64
N LYS A 88 74.18 55.55 120.26
CA LYS A 88 72.89 55.86 119.61
C LYS A 88 73.02 56.84 118.45
N ARG A 89 74.01 57.73 118.46
CA ARG A 89 74.35 58.60 117.32
C ARG A 89 75.04 57.82 116.19
N GLN A 90 75.89 56.84 116.52
CA GLN A 90 76.45 55.90 115.54
C GLN A 90 75.36 55.03 114.93
N GLU A 91 74.47 54.42 115.73
CA GLU A 91 73.33 53.64 115.23
C GLU A 91 72.39 54.47 114.34
N LEU A 92 72.13 55.73 114.68
CA LEU A 92 71.35 56.65 113.83
C LEU A 92 72.08 57.00 112.53
N ALA A 93 73.41 57.20 112.59
CA ALA A 93 74.21 57.46 111.41
C ALA A 93 74.30 56.22 110.50
N ASP A 94 74.41 55.02 111.07
CA ASP A 94 74.41 53.75 110.35
C ASP A 94 73.03 53.47 109.74
N ALA A 95 71.94 53.71 110.49
CA ALA A 95 70.58 53.59 109.97
C ALA A 95 70.27 54.63 108.88
N ASP A 96 70.80 55.86 108.99
CA ASP A 96 70.70 56.88 107.95
C ASP A 96 71.52 56.50 106.70
N GLN A 97 72.69 55.89 106.88
CA GLN A 97 73.48 55.33 105.78
C GLN A 97 72.74 54.17 105.10
N ASP A 98 72.12 53.27 105.86
CA ASP A 98 71.30 52.16 105.35
C ASP A 98 70.06 52.67 104.60
N LEU A 99 69.38 53.69 105.12
CA LEU A 99 68.25 54.33 104.45
C LEU A 99 68.65 55.03 103.15
N ARG A 100 69.83 55.66 103.12
CA ARG A 100 70.40 56.25 101.90
C ARG A 100 70.75 55.16 100.89
N ALA A 101 71.41 54.09 101.31
CA ALA A 101 71.70 52.93 100.48
C ALA A 101 70.42 52.30 99.92
N GLN A 102 69.37 52.14 100.73
CA GLN A 102 68.07 51.64 100.27
C GLN A 102 67.40 52.59 99.28
N LYS A 103 67.44 53.91 99.50
CA LYS A 103 66.91 54.90 98.54
C LYS A 103 67.66 54.87 97.22
N GLU A 104 68.98 54.72 97.24
CA GLU A 104 69.80 54.56 96.04
C GLU A 104 69.47 53.25 95.31
N VAL A 105 69.28 52.14 96.03
CA VAL A 105 68.82 50.86 95.46
C VAL A 105 67.41 50.98 94.87
N PHE A 106 66.48 51.67 95.53
CA PHE A 106 65.15 51.94 94.99
C PHE A 106 65.18 52.83 93.75
N GLN A 107 66.04 53.85 93.74
CA GLN A 107 66.18 54.74 92.58
C GLN A 107 66.82 54.02 91.39
N THR A 108 67.87 53.22 91.63
CA THR A 108 68.51 52.41 90.58
C THR A 108 67.56 51.34 90.03
N THR A 109 66.79 50.67 90.89
CA THR A 109 65.77 49.70 90.45
C THR A 109 64.62 50.35 89.69
N MET A 110 64.13 51.52 90.13
CA MET A 110 63.13 52.28 89.38
C MET A 110 63.65 52.78 88.04
N ALA A 111 64.89 53.23 87.96
CA ALA A 111 65.52 53.62 86.71
C ALA A 111 65.65 52.42 85.75
N ALA A 112 66.08 51.26 86.25
CA ALA A 112 66.18 50.03 85.46
C ALA A 112 64.80 49.55 84.97
N LEU A 113 63.75 49.67 85.79
CA LEU A 113 62.38 49.33 85.39
C LEU A 113 61.86 50.30 84.32
N LYS A 114 62.05 51.61 84.48
CA LYS A 114 61.68 52.61 83.47
C LYS A 114 62.37 52.33 82.13
N GLN A 115 63.66 52.04 82.15
CA GLN A 115 64.40 51.64 80.95
C GLN A 115 63.83 50.37 80.30
N ARG A 116 63.47 49.35 81.09
CA ARG A 116 62.82 48.13 80.56
C ARG A 116 61.45 48.40 79.96
N TRP A 117 60.65 49.28 80.56
CA TRP A 117 59.35 49.70 80.03
C TRP A 117 59.51 50.42 78.69
N GLU A 118 60.45 51.37 78.59
CA GLU A 118 60.75 52.07 77.35
C GLU A 118 61.24 51.11 76.25
N GLN A 119 62.09 50.13 76.59
CA GLN A 119 62.53 49.09 75.66
C GLN A 119 61.38 48.19 75.19
N LEU A 120 60.47 47.80 76.09
CA LEU A 120 59.29 47.02 75.73
C LEU A 120 58.38 47.81 74.78
N GLU A 121 58.19 49.10 75.03
CA GLU A 121 57.35 49.95 74.20
C GLU A 121 57.98 50.19 72.82
N GLN A 122 59.31 50.37 72.75
CA GLN A 122 60.06 50.42 71.49
C GLN A 122 59.89 49.12 70.69
N LYS A 123 60.10 47.96 71.32
CA LYS A 123 59.90 46.65 70.68
C LYS A 123 58.45 46.46 70.21
N GLN A 124 57.47 46.90 70.99
CA GLN A 124 56.07 46.84 70.58
C GLN A 124 55.80 47.71 69.35
N ARG A 125 56.37 48.93 69.30
CA ARG A 125 56.25 49.83 68.13
C ARG A 125 56.95 49.24 66.90
N GLU A 126 58.12 48.64 67.06
CA GLU A 126 58.84 47.95 66.00
C GLU A 126 58.04 46.75 65.45
N LEU A 127 57.44 45.95 66.34
CA LEU A 127 56.57 44.84 65.96
C LEU A 127 55.32 45.33 65.23
N LYS A 128 54.65 46.38 65.72
CA LYS A 128 53.52 46.99 65.01
C LYS A 128 53.93 47.50 63.62
N GLY A 129 55.10 48.13 63.53
CA GLY A 129 55.67 48.59 62.26
C GLY A 129 56.08 47.45 61.32
N SER A 130 56.54 46.31 61.84
CA SER A 130 56.83 45.12 61.02
C SER A 130 55.55 44.46 60.53
N PHE A 131 54.50 44.32 61.36
CA PHE A 131 53.19 43.82 60.93
C PHE A 131 52.63 44.63 59.76
N VAL A 132 52.61 45.96 59.86
CA VAL A 132 52.13 46.81 58.74
C VAL A 132 52.97 46.61 57.47
N ARG A 133 54.28 46.38 57.59
CA ARG A 133 55.14 46.08 56.43
C ARG A 133 54.86 44.69 55.84
N PHE A 134 54.63 43.69 56.69
CA PHE A 134 54.25 42.34 56.26
C PHE A 134 52.88 42.33 55.58
N ASP A 135 51.89 43.02 56.14
CA ASP A 135 50.56 43.14 55.54
C ASP A 135 50.63 43.79 54.16
N LYS A 136 51.39 44.89 54.03
CA LYS A 136 51.66 45.52 52.72
C LYS A 136 52.35 44.58 51.74
N PHE A 137 53.37 43.83 52.20
CA PHE A 137 54.06 42.85 51.36
C PHE A 137 53.12 41.73 50.89
N LEU A 138 52.27 41.22 51.77
CA LEU A 138 51.28 40.20 51.43
C LEU A 138 50.28 40.74 50.40
N GLN A 139 49.73 41.94 50.62
CA GLN A 139 48.84 42.62 49.67
C GLN A 139 49.50 42.83 48.30
N ASP A 140 50.75 43.31 48.27
CA ASP A 140 51.50 43.50 47.02
C ASP A 140 51.76 42.18 46.31
N SER A 141 52.11 41.13 47.05
CA SER A 141 52.33 39.78 46.51
C SER A 141 51.04 39.20 45.92
N GLU A 142 49.92 39.37 46.62
CA GLU A 142 48.60 38.93 46.16
C GLU A 142 48.14 39.75 44.96
N ALA A 143 48.42 41.06 44.93
CA ALA A 143 48.14 41.91 43.78
C ALA A 143 48.99 41.54 42.55
N ARG A 144 50.26 41.16 42.74
CA ARG A 144 51.13 40.64 41.66
C ARG A 144 50.62 39.28 41.16
N ARG A 145 50.29 38.36 42.06
CA ARG A 145 49.69 37.05 41.73
C ARG A 145 48.38 37.23 40.97
N SER A 146 47.51 38.11 41.44
CA SER A 146 46.23 38.42 40.80
C SER A 146 46.41 39.00 39.40
N ARG A 147 47.38 39.90 39.20
CA ARG A 147 47.71 40.45 37.88
C ARG A 147 48.24 39.38 36.93
N ALA A 148 49.17 38.54 37.39
CA ALA A 148 49.71 37.43 36.58
C ALA A 148 48.61 36.43 36.20
N LEU A 149 47.71 36.08 37.13
CA LEU A 149 46.58 35.20 36.86
C LEU A 149 45.60 35.80 35.86
N ARG A 150 45.29 37.09 35.97
CA ARG A 150 44.43 37.80 34.98
C ARG A 150 45.08 37.84 33.60
N GLY A 151 46.37 38.18 33.50
CA GLY A 151 47.11 38.15 32.25
C GLY A 151 47.10 36.77 31.60
N ALA A 152 47.40 35.72 32.36
CA ALA A 152 47.35 34.34 31.88
C ALA A 152 45.93 33.91 31.45
N ALA A 153 44.89 34.34 32.17
CA ALA A 153 43.51 34.06 31.79
C ALA A 153 43.13 34.77 30.47
N GLU A 154 43.48 36.05 30.33
CA GLU A 154 43.25 36.81 29.11
C GLU A 154 43.99 36.21 27.90
N GLU A 155 45.24 35.80 28.07
CA GLU A 155 46.01 35.11 27.03
C GLU A 155 45.36 33.79 26.62
N ARG A 156 44.91 32.97 27.58
CA ARG A 156 44.16 31.74 27.28
C ARG A 156 42.88 32.03 26.52
N HIS A 157 42.14 33.08 26.89
CA HIS A 157 40.94 33.49 26.15
C HIS A 157 41.26 34.02 24.74
N ARG A 158 42.38 34.73 24.56
CA ARG A 158 42.85 35.19 23.23
C ARG A 158 43.28 34.00 22.37
N ALA A 159 44.07 33.08 22.91
CA ALA A 159 44.48 31.85 22.24
C ALA A 159 43.28 30.99 21.84
N GLY A 160 42.33 30.77 22.74
CA GLY A 160 41.11 30.00 22.45
C GLY A 160 40.25 30.62 21.34
N ARG A 161 40.17 31.95 21.25
CA ARG A 161 39.49 32.64 20.13
C ARG A 161 40.21 32.42 18.81
N GLN A 162 41.54 32.59 18.79
CA GLN A 162 42.35 32.37 17.60
C GLN A 162 42.32 30.90 17.15
N GLU A 163 42.34 29.94 18.07
CA GLU A 163 42.21 28.52 17.76
C GLU A 163 40.84 28.19 17.17
N ALA A 164 39.77 28.73 17.76
CA ALA A 164 38.41 28.56 17.23
C ALA A 164 38.28 29.14 15.81
N GLU A 165 38.84 30.33 15.56
CA GLU A 165 38.88 30.95 14.23
C GLU A 165 39.73 30.13 13.25
N ALA A 166 40.91 29.67 13.66
CA ALA A 166 41.76 28.81 12.84
C ALA A 166 41.06 27.50 12.46
N LEU A 167 40.32 26.89 13.38
CA LEU A 167 39.52 25.70 13.10
C LEU A 167 38.38 26.00 12.13
N ARG A 168 37.65 27.10 12.30
CA ARG A 168 36.59 27.54 11.37
C ARG A 168 37.15 27.74 9.95
N LEU A 169 38.26 28.46 9.83
CA LEU A 169 38.92 28.70 8.54
C LEU A 169 39.44 27.41 7.91
N ARG A 170 39.99 26.47 8.70
CA ARG A 170 40.42 25.16 8.20
C ARG A 170 39.25 24.34 7.64
N ILE A 171 38.10 24.35 8.32
CA ILE A 171 36.89 23.67 7.83
C ILE A 171 36.42 24.28 6.51
N GLN A 172 36.32 25.61 6.43
CA GLN A 172 35.94 26.31 5.20
C GLN A 172 36.89 26.02 4.04
N LEU A 173 38.21 26.00 4.32
CA LEU A 173 39.21 25.68 3.31
C LEU A 173 39.07 24.23 2.81
N GLN A 174 38.78 23.27 3.69
CA GLN A 174 38.50 21.90 3.29
C GLN A 174 37.23 21.78 2.44
N GLU A 175 36.18 22.52 2.77
CA GLU A 175 34.94 22.56 1.97
C GLU A 175 35.20 23.10 0.56
N LEU A 176 35.88 24.24 0.46
CA LEU A 176 36.26 24.83 -0.83
C LEU A 176 37.18 23.90 -1.64
N GLN A 177 38.10 23.18 -0.99
CA GLN A 177 38.93 22.16 -1.66
C GLN A 177 38.09 21.00 -2.21
N ARG A 178 37.08 20.54 -1.46
CA ARG A 178 36.16 19.49 -1.93
C ARG A 178 35.34 19.98 -3.11
N GLU A 179 34.84 21.20 -3.07
CA GLU A 179 34.10 21.81 -4.20
C GLU A 179 34.98 21.96 -5.43
N ARG A 180 36.20 22.47 -5.26
CA ARG A 180 37.19 22.55 -6.35
C ARG A 180 37.45 21.18 -6.95
N ALA A 181 37.69 20.15 -6.13
CA ALA A 181 37.91 18.79 -6.62
C ALA A 181 36.67 18.23 -7.36
N ARG A 182 35.45 18.54 -6.88
CA ARG A 182 34.21 18.16 -7.55
C ARG A 182 34.08 18.84 -8.93
N LEU A 183 34.40 20.13 -9.02
CA LEU A 183 34.35 20.90 -10.26
C LEU A 183 35.45 20.45 -11.24
N GLN A 184 36.65 20.16 -10.75
CA GLN A 184 37.74 19.61 -11.56
C GLN A 184 37.35 18.26 -12.18
N ARG A 185 36.82 17.32 -11.38
CA ARG A 185 36.32 16.03 -11.91
C ARG A 185 35.22 16.22 -12.95
N ARG A 186 34.32 17.20 -12.75
CA ARG A 186 33.28 17.53 -13.75
C ARG A 186 33.90 18.05 -15.04
N ARG A 187 34.89 18.93 -14.95
CA ARG A 187 35.62 19.45 -16.10
C ARG A 187 36.36 18.35 -16.84
N GLU A 188 37.11 17.50 -16.16
CA GLU A 188 37.83 16.36 -16.74
C GLU A 188 36.88 15.39 -17.46
N ARG A 189 35.69 15.14 -16.90
CA ARG A 189 34.66 14.32 -17.56
C ARG A 189 34.10 14.94 -18.83
N LEU A 190 33.98 16.27 -18.87
CA LEU A 190 33.40 17.00 -20.00
C LEU A 190 34.44 17.42 -21.05
N GLU A 191 35.72 17.41 -20.69
CA GLU A 191 36.82 17.81 -21.55
C GLU A 191 36.85 17.03 -22.88
N PRO A 192 36.74 15.68 -22.90
CA PRO A 192 36.71 14.94 -24.17
C PRO A 192 35.55 15.38 -25.07
N CYS A 193 34.37 15.64 -24.50
CA CYS A 193 33.22 16.12 -25.26
C CYS A 193 33.47 17.52 -25.84
N ALA A 194 34.05 18.42 -25.06
CA ALA A 194 34.42 19.76 -25.54
C ALA A 194 35.46 19.70 -26.66
N ARG A 195 36.47 18.82 -26.54
CA ARG A 195 37.46 18.59 -27.60
C ARG A 195 36.79 18.06 -28.86
N LEU A 196 35.93 17.04 -28.76
CA LEU A 196 35.19 16.50 -29.91
C LEU A 196 34.34 17.57 -30.60
N LEU A 197 33.61 18.38 -29.84
CA LEU A 197 32.80 19.48 -30.40
C LEU A 197 33.68 20.52 -31.11
N GLY A 198 34.87 20.81 -30.59
CA GLY A 198 35.86 21.66 -31.27
C GLY A 198 36.31 21.07 -32.61
N HIS A 199 36.68 19.79 -32.66
CA HIS A 199 37.07 19.12 -33.91
C HIS A 199 35.90 19.09 -34.93
N VAL A 200 34.67 18.92 -34.45
CA VAL A 200 33.48 18.93 -35.32
C VAL A 200 33.23 20.33 -35.90
N LEU A 201 33.46 21.40 -35.14
CA LEU A 201 33.41 22.76 -35.67
C LEU A 201 34.48 23.02 -36.72
N GLU A 202 35.70 22.51 -36.52
CA GLU A 202 36.77 22.62 -37.53
C GLU A 202 36.39 21.94 -38.86
N GLN A 203 35.59 20.87 -38.80
CA GLN A 203 35.11 20.15 -39.98
C GLN A 203 33.87 20.78 -40.63
N LEU A 204 33.11 21.58 -39.87
CA LEU A 204 31.86 22.19 -40.29
C LEU A 204 31.95 23.72 -40.17
N PRO A 205 32.57 24.40 -41.15
CA PRO A 205 32.78 25.85 -41.11
C PRO A 205 31.47 26.66 -41.19
N GLU A 206 30.34 26.01 -41.44
CA GLU A 206 29.00 26.62 -41.42
C GLU A 206 28.60 27.10 -40.01
N PHE A 207 29.21 26.57 -38.95
CA PHE A 207 28.93 26.95 -37.56
C PHE A 207 30.15 27.65 -36.95
N GLN A 208 29.94 28.82 -36.35
CA GLN A 208 31.05 29.57 -35.73
C GLN A 208 31.24 29.22 -34.26
N GLU A 209 30.17 28.82 -33.57
CA GLU A 209 30.21 28.52 -32.14
C GLU A 209 29.61 27.15 -31.79
N VAL A 210 30.19 26.51 -30.77
CA VAL A 210 29.68 25.23 -30.21
C VAL A 210 28.20 25.32 -29.79
N PRO A 211 27.72 26.37 -29.10
CA PRO A 211 26.30 26.52 -28.77
C PRO A 211 25.39 26.54 -29.99
N GLU A 212 25.80 27.14 -31.11
CA GLU A 212 25.01 27.17 -32.34
C GLU A 212 24.83 25.76 -32.92
N LEU A 213 25.93 25.00 -32.97
CA LEU A 213 25.94 23.61 -33.38
C LEU A 213 25.02 22.75 -32.48
N VAL A 214 25.11 22.92 -31.16
CA VAL A 214 24.27 22.20 -30.19
C VAL A 214 22.80 22.60 -30.32
N ALA A 215 22.50 23.87 -30.55
CA ALA A 215 21.14 24.36 -30.79
C ALA A 215 20.54 23.75 -32.07
N ARG A 216 21.33 23.66 -33.14
CA ARG A 216 20.89 22.99 -34.38
C ARG A 216 20.60 21.52 -34.16
N PHE A 217 21.50 20.79 -33.49
CA PHE A 217 21.32 19.36 -33.23
C PHE A 217 20.15 19.08 -32.28
N SER A 218 19.96 19.90 -31.24
CA SER A 218 18.79 19.78 -30.35
C SER A 218 17.50 20.01 -31.13
N GLY A 219 17.41 21.06 -31.95
CA GLY A 219 16.26 21.28 -32.83
C GLY A 219 15.99 20.11 -33.79
N LEU A 220 17.03 19.50 -34.37
CA LEU A 220 16.89 18.30 -35.20
C LEU A 220 16.46 17.07 -34.39
N ALA A 221 16.94 16.92 -33.17
CA ALA A 221 16.53 15.84 -32.26
C ALA A 221 15.05 15.98 -31.90
N ASP A 222 14.60 17.19 -31.54
CA ASP A 222 13.21 17.51 -31.22
C ASP A 222 12.31 17.28 -32.44
N MET A 223 12.71 17.74 -33.63
CA MET A 223 11.98 17.45 -34.86
C MET A 223 11.90 15.95 -35.15
N ARG A 224 12.99 15.21 -34.94
CA ARG A 224 12.99 13.74 -35.12
C ARG A 224 12.01 13.07 -34.15
N GLU A 225 11.92 13.53 -32.92
CA GLU A 225 10.96 13.01 -31.94
C GLU A 225 9.52 13.34 -32.33
N ALA A 226 9.25 14.57 -32.75
CA ALA A 226 7.94 14.98 -33.26
C ALA A 226 7.52 14.15 -34.49
N LEU A 227 8.44 13.91 -35.43
CA LEU A 227 8.21 13.05 -36.60
C LEU A 227 7.96 11.60 -36.20
N ARG A 228 8.66 11.06 -35.20
CA ARG A 228 8.39 9.72 -34.67
C ARG A 228 7.02 9.62 -34.02
N LEU A 229 6.60 10.63 -33.27
CA LEU A 229 5.26 10.68 -32.67
C LEU A 229 4.16 10.73 -33.72
N THR A 230 4.31 11.59 -34.73
CA THR A 230 3.33 11.67 -35.84
C THR A 230 3.29 10.39 -36.66
N ALA A 231 4.44 9.74 -36.93
CA ALA A 231 4.48 8.44 -37.59
C ALA A 231 3.75 7.35 -36.78
N ARG A 232 3.98 7.28 -35.46
CA ARG A 232 3.27 6.34 -34.57
C ARG A 232 1.77 6.57 -34.58
N ARG A 233 1.31 7.83 -34.53
CA ARG A 233 -0.12 8.17 -34.62
C ARG A 233 -0.73 7.71 -35.94
N ARG A 234 -0.06 7.99 -37.07
CA ARG A 234 -0.51 7.54 -38.39
C ARG A 234 -0.57 6.01 -38.50
N LEU A 235 0.39 5.30 -37.94
CA LEU A 235 0.36 3.84 -37.91
C LEU A 235 -0.83 3.31 -37.11
N ALA A 236 -1.11 3.89 -35.93
CA ALA A 236 -2.29 3.52 -35.14
C ALA A 236 -3.60 3.80 -35.90
N GLU A 237 -3.72 4.94 -36.56
CA GLU A 237 -4.88 5.27 -37.42
C GLU A 237 -5.06 4.26 -38.56
N LEU A 238 -3.96 3.84 -39.20
CA LEU A 238 -4.00 2.82 -40.26
C LEU A 238 -4.38 1.44 -39.71
N GLU A 239 -3.90 1.06 -38.54
CA GLU A 239 -4.26 -0.19 -37.87
C GLU A 239 -5.74 -0.21 -37.48
N GLU A 240 -6.26 0.89 -36.95
CA GLU A 240 -7.69 1.05 -36.67
C GLU A 240 -8.52 0.96 -37.94
N ALA A 241 -8.13 1.65 -39.01
CA ALA A 241 -8.83 1.61 -40.29
C ALA A 241 -8.83 0.18 -40.87
N ARG A 242 -7.70 -0.54 -40.80
CA ARG A 242 -7.60 -1.95 -41.21
C ARG A 242 -8.50 -2.85 -40.38
N ALA A 243 -8.53 -2.67 -39.05
CA ALA A 243 -9.41 -3.43 -38.17
C ALA A 243 -10.89 -3.17 -38.49
N ARG A 244 -11.28 -1.91 -38.75
CA ARG A 244 -12.64 -1.55 -39.18
C ARG A 244 -13.01 -2.22 -40.51
N LEU A 245 -12.11 -2.18 -41.49
CA LEU A 245 -12.34 -2.85 -42.78
C LEU A 245 -12.47 -4.37 -42.63
N GLN A 246 -11.66 -4.99 -41.78
CA GLN A 246 -11.75 -6.43 -41.52
C GLN A 246 -13.12 -6.79 -40.92
N ARG A 247 -13.56 -6.07 -39.88
CA ARG A 247 -14.89 -6.27 -39.28
C ARG A 247 -16.03 -6.14 -40.30
N LEU A 248 -15.95 -5.17 -41.20
CA LEU A 248 -16.95 -5.02 -42.26
C LEU A 248 -16.92 -6.15 -43.28
N ARG A 249 -15.74 -6.71 -43.58
CA ARG A 249 -15.61 -7.89 -44.44
C ARG A 249 -16.20 -9.13 -43.78
N ASP A 250 -15.86 -9.36 -42.52
CA ASP A 250 -16.36 -10.50 -41.75
C ASP A 250 -17.88 -10.44 -41.63
N ALA A 251 -18.45 -9.28 -41.25
CA ALA A 251 -19.89 -9.09 -41.17
C ALA A 251 -20.61 -9.33 -42.52
N ARG A 252 -19.99 -8.95 -43.64
CA ARG A 252 -20.54 -9.24 -44.98
C ARG A 252 -20.47 -10.73 -45.32
N GLN A 253 -19.40 -11.41 -44.94
CA GLN A 253 -19.27 -12.85 -45.13
C GLN A 253 -20.31 -13.60 -44.31
N ASP A 254 -20.51 -13.21 -43.05
CA ASP A 254 -21.54 -13.77 -42.17
C ASP A 254 -22.94 -13.59 -42.74
N GLU A 255 -23.25 -12.40 -43.26
CA GLU A 255 -24.54 -12.14 -43.91
C GLU A 255 -24.72 -12.97 -45.17
N LEU A 256 -23.69 -13.13 -46.00
CA LEU A 256 -23.73 -13.98 -47.19
C LEU A 256 -23.96 -15.45 -46.82
N LEU A 257 -23.30 -15.94 -45.75
CA LEU A 257 -23.53 -17.28 -45.23
C LEU A 257 -24.96 -17.44 -44.71
N ARG A 258 -25.48 -16.46 -43.98
CA ARG A 258 -26.86 -16.46 -43.47
C ARG A 258 -27.88 -16.51 -44.61
N GLN A 259 -27.68 -15.71 -45.67
CA GLN A 259 -28.52 -15.75 -46.85
C GLN A 259 -28.41 -17.07 -47.61
N GLY A 260 -27.20 -17.64 -47.72
CA GLY A 260 -26.97 -18.95 -48.30
C GLY A 260 -27.71 -20.05 -47.56
N GLN A 261 -27.66 -20.04 -46.22
CA GLN A 261 -28.41 -20.97 -45.36
C GLN A 261 -29.92 -20.81 -45.54
N LEU A 262 -30.43 -19.57 -45.55
CA LEU A 262 -31.86 -19.32 -45.79
C LEU A 262 -32.29 -19.83 -47.17
N ARG A 263 -31.47 -19.61 -48.21
CA ARG A 263 -31.74 -20.12 -49.54
C ARG A 263 -31.81 -21.65 -49.56
N ALA A 264 -30.87 -22.34 -48.90
CA ALA A 264 -30.88 -23.80 -48.80
C ALA A 264 -32.16 -24.30 -48.11
N GLN A 265 -32.56 -23.70 -46.99
CA GLN A 265 -33.81 -24.05 -46.28
C GLN A 265 -35.06 -23.84 -47.13
N LEU A 266 -35.11 -22.75 -47.93
CA LEU A 266 -36.23 -22.50 -48.83
C LEU A 266 -36.29 -23.50 -49.98
N LEU A 267 -35.13 -23.90 -50.52
CA LEU A 267 -35.05 -24.93 -51.55
C LEU A 267 -35.50 -26.29 -51.02
N GLU A 268 -35.04 -26.70 -49.84
CA GLU A 268 -35.49 -27.94 -49.19
C GLU A 268 -37.01 -27.97 -48.99
N ARG A 269 -37.61 -26.86 -48.54
CA ARG A 269 -39.07 -26.74 -48.38
C ARG A 269 -39.81 -26.87 -49.71
N LEU A 270 -39.26 -26.26 -50.75
CA LEU A 270 -39.83 -26.29 -52.10
C LEU A 270 -39.73 -27.70 -52.70
N GLU A 271 -38.61 -28.39 -52.53
CA GLU A 271 -38.43 -29.79 -52.95
C GLU A 271 -39.39 -30.71 -52.19
N ALA A 272 -39.48 -30.58 -50.86
CA ALA A 272 -40.43 -31.35 -50.06
C ALA A 272 -41.90 -31.08 -50.42
N ALA A 273 -42.24 -29.87 -50.89
CA ALA A 273 -43.57 -29.54 -51.40
C ALA A 273 -43.81 -30.18 -52.77
N ARG A 274 -42.80 -30.14 -53.67
CA ARG A 274 -42.85 -30.78 -54.99
C ARG A 274 -43.02 -32.30 -54.90
N GLU A 275 -42.26 -32.94 -54.02
CA GLU A 275 -42.40 -34.38 -53.74
C GLU A 275 -43.82 -34.73 -53.27
N ARG A 276 -44.40 -33.90 -52.39
CA ARG A 276 -45.78 -34.07 -51.94
C ARG A 276 -46.79 -33.92 -53.07
N THR A 277 -46.66 -32.91 -53.93
CA THR A 277 -47.53 -32.76 -55.10
C THR A 277 -47.41 -33.95 -56.06
N LEU A 278 -46.19 -34.37 -56.40
CA LEU A 278 -45.97 -35.53 -57.28
C LEU A 278 -46.58 -36.82 -56.71
N HIS A 279 -46.48 -37.02 -55.38
CA HIS A 279 -47.12 -38.15 -54.71
C HIS A 279 -48.64 -38.16 -54.85
N TRP A 280 -49.28 -37.00 -54.66
CA TRP A 280 -50.73 -36.87 -54.79
C TRP A 280 -51.19 -36.93 -56.26
N GLU A 281 -50.42 -36.38 -57.19
CA GLU A 281 -50.67 -36.54 -58.63
C GLU A 281 -50.61 -38.01 -59.04
N SER A 282 -49.60 -38.76 -58.58
CA SER A 282 -49.51 -40.20 -58.85
C SER A 282 -50.72 -40.97 -58.31
N LYS A 283 -51.13 -40.68 -57.07
CA LYS A 283 -52.35 -41.26 -56.47
C LYS A 283 -53.61 -40.89 -57.26
N TRP A 284 -53.71 -39.63 -57.70
CA TRP A 284 -54.84 -39.17 -58.51
C TRP A 284 -54.91 -39.91 -59.84
N VAL A 285 -53.78 -40.08 -60.53
CA VAL A 285 -53.70 -40.88 -61.76
C VAL A 285 -54.10 -42.33 -61.51
N GLN A 286 -53.70 -42.93 -60.38
CA GLN A 286 -54.15 -44.28 -60.02
C GLN A 286 -55.66 -44.36 -59.81
N ILE A 287 -56.25 -43.36 -59.13
CA ILE A 287 -57.71 -43.29 -58.96
C ILE A 287 -58.41 -43.12 -60.31
N GLN A 288 -57.89 -42.27 -61.20
CA GLN A 288 -58.44 -42.08 -62.54
C GLN A 288 -58.36 -43.36 -63.38
N ASN A 289 -57.21 -44.05 -63.37
CA ASN A 289 -57.03 -45.30 -64.10
C ASN A 289 -57.97 -46.40 -63.58
N THR A 290 -58.07 -46.54 -62.26
CA THR A 290 -59.01 -47.52 -61.65
C THR A 290 -60.46 -47.17 -61.96
N ALA A 291 -60.86 -45.89 -61.93
CA ALA A 291 -62.19 -45.46 -62.32
C ALA A 291 -62.47 -45.74 -63.82
N ALA A 292 -61.50 -45.50 -64.70
CA ALA A 292 -61.60 -45.83 -66.11
C ALA A 292 -61.76 -47.34 -66.34
N GLU A 293 -60.96 -48.18 -65.67
CA GLU A 293 -61.09 -49.65 -65.71
C GLU A 293 -62.48 -50.11 -65.24
N LYS A 294 -62.99 -49.57 -64.13
CA LYS A 294 -64.35 -49.90 -63.63
C LYS A 294 -65.43 -49.46 -64.61
N THR A 295 -65.27 -48.29 -65.23
CA THR A 295 -66.20 -47.78 -66.24
C THR A 295 -66.21 -48.66 -67.49
N LEU A 296 -65.03 -49.11 -67.95
CA LEU A 296 -64.91 -50.06 -69.05
C LEU A 296 -65.52 -51.42 -68.71
N LEU A 297 -65.30 -51.95 -67.50
CA LEU A 297 -65.91 -53.19 -67.04
C LEU A 297 -67.44 -53.08 -66.99
N LEU A 298 -67.98 -51.97 -66.46
CA LEU A 298 -69.41 -51.69 -66.49
C LEU A 298 -69.92 -51.66 -67.93
N GLY A 299 -69.25 -50.94 -68.84
CA GLY A 299 -69.60 -50.93 -70.26
C GLY A 299 -69.63 -52.34 -70.88
N ARG A 300 -68.64 -53.19 -70.58
CA ARG A 300 -68.62 -54.60 -71.04
C ARG A 300 -69.76 -55.43 -70.46
N ILE A 301 -70.08 -55.28 -69.17
CA ILE A 301 -71.20 -55.97 -68.52
C ILE A 301 -72.52 -55.53 -69.16
N ARG A 302 -72.71 -54.22 -69.35
CA ARG A 302 -73.90 -53.65 -70.00
C ARG A 302 -74.10 -54.21 -71.41
N MET A 303 -73.04 -54.21 -72.23
CA MET A 303 -73.09 -54.79 -73.57
C MET A 303 -73.36 -56.30 -73.57
N SER A 304 -72.75 -57.04 -72.63
CA SER A 304 -72.98 -58.49 -72.51
C SER A 304 -74.42 -58.79 -72.08
N ALA A 305 -74.97 -58.02 -71.13
CA ALA A 305 -76.36 -58.11 -70.70
C ALA A 305 -77.33 -57.82 -71.84
N LEU A 306 -77.10 -56.73 -72.59
CA LEU A 306 -77.90 -56.37 -73.76
C LEU A 306 -77.84 -57.45 -74.84
N ASN A 307 -76.65 -57.99 -75.14
CA ASN A 307 -76.48 -59.07 -76.12
C ASN A 307 -77.26 -60.34 -75.71
N LEU A 308 -77.20 -60.72 -74.42
CA LEU A 308 -77.96 -61.86 -73.90
C LEU A 308 -79.48 -61.61 -73.92
N PHE A 309 -79.92 -60.41 -73.56
CA PHE A 309 -81.33 -60.01 -73.61
C PHE A 309 -81.87 -60.07 -75.05
N GLN A 310 -81.12 -59.52 -76.02
CA GLN A 310 -81.48 -59.60 -77.43
C GLN A 310 -81.59 -61.06 -77.90
N LEU A 311 -80.69 -61.93 -77.48
CA LEU A 311 -80.76 -63.38 -77.79
C LEU A 311 -82.03 -64.02 -77.22
N VAL A 312 -82.39 -63.71 -75.97
CA VAL A 312 -83.63 -64.19 -75.32
C VAL A 312 -84.87 -63.67 -76.05
N CYS A 313 -84.92 -62.39 -76.41
CA CYS A 313 -86.00 -61.81 -77.20
C CYS A 313 -86.15 -62.50 -78.56
N GLN A 314 -85.05 -62.81 -79.23
CA GLN A 314 -85.05 -63.57 -80.49
C GLN A 314 -85.62 -64.98 -80.30
N HIS A 315 -85.23 -65.70 -79.24
CA HIS A 315 -85.75 -67.05 -78.94
C HIS A 315 -87.25 -67.04 -78.60
N GLN A 316 -87.72 -66.03 -77.87
CA GLN A 316 -89.13 -65.89 -77.49
C GLN A 316 -90.00 -65.24 -78.58
N ARG A 317 -89.40 -64.81 -79.71
CA ARG A 317 -90.05 -64.07 -80.81
C ARG A 317 -90.78 -62.80 -80.35
N GLN A 318 -90.25 -62.13 -79.34
CA GLN A 318 -90.77 -60.85 -78.84
C GLN A 318 -89.84 -59.71 -79.23
N PRO A 319 -90.36 -58.54 -79.63
CA PRO A 319 -89.51 -57.37 -79.86
C PRO A 319 -88.86 -56.93 -78.54
N PRO A 320 -87.60 -56.45 -78.56
CA PRO A 320 -86.94 -55.92 -77.37
C PRO A 320 -87.75 -54.70 -76.86
N ALA A 321 -88.38 -54.84 -75.70
CA ALA A 321 -89.30 -53.85 -75.14
C ALA A 321 -88.66 -52.91 -74.11
N LEU A 322 -87.45 -53.25 -73.62
CA LEU A 322 -86.72 -52.47 -72.62
C LEU A 322 -85.74 -51.50 -73.28
N ASP A 323 -85.50 -50.37 -72.60
CA ASP A 323 -84.55 -49.37 -73.05
C ASP A 323 -83.11 -49.92 -73.03
N VAL A 324 -82.27 -49.41 -73.93
CA VAL A 324 -80.89 -49.85 -74.12
C VAL A 324 -80.04 -49.57 -72.87
N GLU A 325 -80.38 -48.53 -72.10
CA GLU A 325 -79.66 -48.15 -70.88
C GLU A 325 -80.12 -48.90 -69.61
N ASP A 326 -81.29 -49.55 -69.61
CA ASP A 326 -81.83 -50.29 -68.46
C ASP A 326 -81.25 -51.70 -68.34
N THR A 327 -80.02 -51.78 -67.86
CA THR A 327 -79.29 -53.05 -67.77
C THR A 327 -79.78 -53.97 -66.66
N GLU A 328 -80.42 -53.42 -65.62
CA GLU A 328 -80.98 -54.22 -64.52
C GLU A 328 -82.23 -54.96 -65.01
N GLY A 329 -83.16 -54.26 -65.68
CA GLY A 329 -84.34 -54.87 -66.29
C GLY A 329 -83.99 -55.93 -67.34
N GLN A 330 -82.98 -55.68 -68.19
CA GLN A 330 -82.50 -56.64 -69.19
C GLN A 330 -82.01 -57.95 -68.55
N LEU A 331 -81.23 -57.87 -67.47
CA LEU A 331 -80.74 -59.05 -66.75
C LEU A 331 -81.87 -59.80 -66.03
N GLU A 332 -82.86 -59.09 -65.47
CA GLU A 332 -84.02 -59.71 -64.84
C GLU A 332 -84.87 -60.51 -65.84
N GLN A 333 -85.04 -60.01 -67.07
CA GLN A 333 -85.79 -60.74 -68.10
C GLN A 333 -85.01 -61.95 -68.63
N VAL A 334 -83.68 -61.85 -68.77
CA VAL A 334 -82.82 -63.02 -69.06
C VAL A 334 -82.92 -64.06 -67.95
N ARG A 335 -82.94 -63.62 -66.68
CA ARG A 335 -83.13 -64.50 -65.52
C ARG A 335 -84.51 -65.16 -65.51
N ALA A 336 -85.57 -64.41 -65.79
CA ALA A 336 -86.92 -64.94 -65.88
C ALA A 336 -87.06 -65.97 -67.01
N SER A 337 -86.50 -65.68 -68.20
CA SER A 337 -86.50 -66.61 -69.33
C SER A 337 -85.75 -67.91 -69.04
N SER A 338 -84.58 -67.82 -68.42
CA SER A 338 -83.78 -69.01 -68.09
C SER A 338 -84.46 -69.85 -67.01
N LEU A 339 -85.09 -69.22 -66.01
CA LEU A 339 -85.91 -69.91 -65.01
C LEU A 339 -87.15 -70.59 -65.62
N CYS A 340 -87.80 -69.94 -66.60
CA CYS A 340 -88.91 -70.56 -67.35
C CYS A 340 -88.45 -71.76 -68.20
N HIS A 341 -87.27 -71.72 -68.80
CA HIS A 341 -86.69 -72.86 -69.54
C HIS A 341 -86.25 -74.02 -68.64
N LEU A 342 -85.87 -73.76 -67.38
CA LEU A 342 -85.53 -74.80 -66.40
C LEU A 342 -86.76 -75.49 -65.77
N GLN A 343 -87.99 -75.03 -66.05
CA GLN A 343 -89.24 -75.62 -65.56
C GLN A 343 -90.01 -76.45 -66.61
N ALA A 344 -89.39 -76.86 -67.72
CA ALA A 344 -89.97 -77.81 -68.69
C ALA A 344 -89.22 -79.17 -68.69
N PRO A 345 -89.86 -80.31 -68.33
CA PRO A 345 -89.22 -81.62 -68.29
C PRO A 345 -89.38 -82.37 -69.63
N ASN A 346 -88.26 -82.73 -70.28
CA ASN A 346 -87.95 -84.09 -70.79
C ASN A 346 -86.96 -84.13 -71.97
N LEU A 347 -86.10 -85.16 -71.89
CA LEU A 347 -85.40 -85.93 -72.95
C LEU A 347 -83.97 -85.52 -73.36
N TRP A 348 -83.04 -86.19 -72.68
CA TRP A 348 -81.64 -86.44 -73.01
C TRP A 348 -81.46 -87.39 -74.22
N LYS A 349 -80.19 -87.47 -74.70
CA LYS A 349 -79.49 -88.55 -75.47
C LYS A 349 -79.49 -88.35 -77.00
N HIS A 350 -78.38 -88.41 -77.77
CA HIS A 350 -77.03 -88.96 -77.62
C HIS A 350 -76.06 -88.34 -78.67
N HIS A 351 -74.76 -88.64 -78.51
CA HIS A 351 -73.52 -88.24 -79.22
C HIS A 351 -72.91 -86.92 -78.70
N GLY A 352 -71.68 -86.87 -78.18
CA GLY A 352 -70.62 -87.86 -78.08
C GLY A 352 -69.31 -87.10 -77.91
N ALA A 353 -68.67 -87.28 -76.75
CA ALA A 353 -67.27 -87.02 -76.40
C ALA A 353 -66.51 -85.87 -77.08
N TRP A 354 -66.04 -84.90 -76.27
CA TRP A 354 -64.60 -84.63 -76.08
C TRP A 354 -64.41 -83.96 -74.71
N SER A 355 -63.44 -84.47 -73.95
CA SER A 355 -62.88 -83.97 -72.70
C SER A 355 -61.45 -84.52 -72.65
N PRO A 356 -60.51 -84.00 -71.84
CA PRO A 356 -60.53 -82.78 -71.03
C PRO A 356 -59.22 -81.96 -71.18
N SER A 357 -59.19 -80.74 -70.62
CA SER A 357 -57.97 -80.24 -69.96
C SER A 357 -58.35 -79.25 -68.87
N CYS A 358 -58.50 -79.80 -67.67
CA CYS A 358 -58.44 -79.07 -66.41
C CYS A 358 -56.98 -78.92 -66.03
N SER A 359 -56.52 -77.68 -65.86
CA SER A 359 -55.39 -77.35 -65.00
C SER A 359 -55.38 -75.86 -64.64
N GLY A 360 -55.76 -75.58 -63.39
CA GLY A 360 -55.37 -74.38 -62.64
C GLY A 360 -56.12 -73.09 -63.00
N LEU A 361 -56.56 -72.23 -62.09
CA LEU A 361 -56.39 -72.11 -60.65
C LEU A 361 -57.61 -71.32 -60.17
N SER A 362 -58.39 -71.90 -59.25
CA SER A 362 -59.17 -71.10 -58.32
C SER A 362 -58.28 -70.84 -57.11
N MET A 363 -58.15 -69.58 -56.70
CA MET A 363 -58.23 -69.18 -55.30
C MET A 363 -58.51 -67.68 -55.24
N THR A 364 -59.73 -67.37 -54.81
CA THR A 364 -60.13 -66.10 -54.20
C THR A 364 -59.21 -65.72 -53.03
N PRO A 365 -59.14 -64.43 -52.69
CA PRO A 365 -58.27 -63.91 -51.64
C PRO A 365 -58.82 -64.28 -50.26
N VAL A 366 -58.00 -64.94 -49.44
CA VAL A 366 -58.26 -65.02 -47.99
C VAL A 366 -57.43 -63.94 -47.33
N ILE A 367 -58.14 -62.93 -46.83
CA ILE A 367 -57.67 -61.99 -45.82
C ILE A 367 -57.19 -62.82 -44.62
N ARG A 368 -55.90 -62.74 -44.30
CA ARG A 368 -55.41 -62.97 -42.93
C ARG A 368 -54.09 -62.23 -42.69
N ALA A 369 -54.17 -61.33 -41.72
CA ALA A 369 -53.05 -60.62 -41.12
C ALA A 369 -51.94 -61.56 -40.61
N PRO A 370 -50.68 -61.12 -40.58
CA PRO A 370 -49.69 -61.66 -39.66
C PRO A 370 -49.57 -60.73 -38.45
N VAL A 371 -50.26 -61.07 -37.37
CA VAL A 371 -49.77 -60.80 -36.01
C VAL A 371 -48.76 -61.90 -35.72
N LEU A 372 -47.46 -61.56 -35.76
CA LEU A 372 -46.40 -62.28 -35.06
C LEU A 372 -45.23 -61.29 -34.81
N ALA A 373 -45.34 -60.52 -33.74
CA ALA A 373 -44.23 -60.40 -32.79
C ALA A 373 -44.36 -61.61 -31.82
N PRO A 374 -43.31 -62.12 -31.14
CA PRO A 374 -42.17 -61.34 -30.63
C PRO A 374 -40.79 -62.06 -30.61
N GLN A 375 -39.70 -61.29 -30.68
CA GLN A 375 -38.51 -61.57 -29.87
C GLN A 375 -37.99 -60.28 -29.22
N THR A 376 -38.44 -60.10 -27.99
CA THR A 376 -37.69 -59.71 -26.78
C THR A 376 -36.43 -58.86 -26.90
N TRP A 377 -36.57 -57.64 -26.37
CA TRP A 377 -35.74 -57.05 -25.29
C TRP A 377 -34.23 -57.33 -25.28
N ALA A 378 -33.43 -56.27 -25.50
CA ALA A 378 -32.88 -55.45 -24.41
C ALA A 378 -31.62 -54.69 -24.86
N ARG A 379 -31.73 -53.37 -25.11
CA ARG A 379 -30.66 -52.41 -24.79
C ARG A 379 -31.28 -51.03 -24.60
N ARG A 380 -31.28 -50.59 -23.34
CA ARG A 380 -31.73 -49.27 -22.87
C ARG A 380 -31.03 -48.12 -23.60
N PRO A 381 -31.69 -46.97 -23.79
CA PRO A 381 -31.02 -45.68 -23.85
C PRO A 381 -30.81 -45.16 -22.41
N ARG A 382 -29.57 -44.80 -22.07
CA ARG A 382 -29.25 -43.96 -20.92
C ARG A 382 -28.44 -42.77 -21.44
N ARG A 383 -29.10 -41.62 -21.57
CA ARG A 383 -28.68 -40.29 -21.06
C ARG A 383 -29.49 -39.20 -21.76
N ALA A 384 -30.24 -38.47 -20.95
CA ALA A 384 -30.91 -37.23 -21.28
C ALA A 384 -29.89 -36.11 -21.60
N PRO A 385 -30.22 -35.13 -22.43
CA PRO A 385 -29.55 -33.83 -22.41
C PRO A 385 -30.14 -32.98 -21.29
N ALA A 386 -29.26 -32.50 -20.42
CA ALA A 386 -29.54 -31.47 -19.43
C ALA A 386 -29.75 -30.11 -20.11
N TRP A 387 -30.97 -29.58 -20.03
CA TRP A 387 -31.26 -28.15 -20.07
C TRP A 387 -32.58 -27.90 -19.32
N ALA A 388 -32.57 -28.16 -18.02
CA ALA A 388 -33.64 -27.76 -17.12
C ALA A 388 -33.03 -27.50 -15.73
N SER A 389 -32.26 -26.42 -15.63
CA SER A 389 -32.18 -25.61 -14.42
C SER A 389 -32.12 -24.15 -14.87
N TRP A 390 -32.50 -23.22 -13.99
CA TRP A 390 -32.82 -21.81 -14.26
C TRP A 390 -34.32 -21.51 -14.52
N VAL A 391 -35.13 -21.81 -13.51
CA VAL A 391 -36.24 -20.92 -13.11
C VAL A 391 -35.99 -20.59 -11.64
N GLY A 392 -35.31 -19.47 -11.42
CA GLY A 392 -35.26 -18.83 -10.11
C GLY A 392 -36.60 -18.15 -9.86
N LEU A 393 -37.18 -18.42 -8.70
CA LEU A 393 -38.26 -17.64 -8.11
C LEU A 393 -37.80 -16.18 -7.97
N GLY A 394 -38.35 -15.32 -8.82
CA GLY A 394 -38.28 -13.87 -8.71
C GLY A 394 -39.68 -13.35 -8.47
N SER A 395 -40.01 -13.16 -7.19
CA SER A 395 -41.10 -12.32 -6.73
C SER A 395 -40.82 -10.89 -7.19
N ASP A 396 -41.58 -10.41 -8.17
CA ASP A 396 -42.11 -9.04 -8.25
C ASP A 396 -42.91 -8.90 -9.55
N GLY A 397 -44.23 -8.84 -9.40
CA GLY A 397 -45.14 -8.60 -10.49
C GLY A 397 -45.06 -7.16 -10.96
N HIS A 398 -44.63 -6.93 -12.19
CA HIS A 398 -44.99 -5.75 -12.95
C HIS A 398 -45.05 -6.07 -14.45
N LEU A 399 -46.27 -5.97 -14.98
CA LEU A 399 -46.60 -5.93 -16.40
C LEU A 399 -46.15 -4.59 -16.98
N LEU A 400 -45.31 -4.63 -18.03
CA LEU A 400 -45.13 -3.50 -18.95
C LEU A 400 -45.05 -4.03 -20.39
N TRP A 401 -46.02 -3.58 -21.19
CA TRP A 401 -46.11 -3.72 -22.64
C TRP A 401 -45.02 -2.91 -23.35
N PRO A 402 -44.73 -3.23 -24.63
CA PRO A 402 -44.44 -2.20 -25.62
C PRO A 402 -45.53 -2.18 -26.69
N GLU A 403 -46.21 -1.03 -26.78
CA GLU A 403 -46.88 -0.55 -27.98
C GLU A 403 -45.88 -0.40 -29.14
N GLY A 404 -46.35 -0.67 -30.36
CA GLY A 404 -45.57 -0.44 -31.57
C GLY A 404 -46.25 -0.94 -32.84
N SER A 405 -47.31 -0.25 -33.25
CA SER A 405 -47.76 0.02 -34.65
C SER A 405 -47.92 -1.16 -35.64
N PRO A 406 -49.13 -1.43 -36.15
CA PRO A 406 -49.36 -2.37 -37.25
C PRO A 406 -49.07 -1.71 -38.61
N SER A 407 -48.13 -2.26 -39.37
CA SER A 407 -47.82 -1.86 -40.75
C SER A 407 -48.38 -2.88 -41.77
N PRO A 408 -48.63 -2.44 -43.03
CA PRO A 408 -49.84 -2.76 -43.77
C PRO A 408 -49.66 -3.94 -44.72
N LEU A 409 -50.03 -5.15 -44.29
CA LEU A 409 -50.12 -6.31 -45.19
C LEU A 409 -51.39 -7.15 -45.02
N TRP A 410 -52.31 -6.73 -44.14
CA TRP A 410 -53.60 -7.41 -43.93
C TRP A 410 -54.79 -6.75 -44.64
N VAL A 411 -54.61 -5.59 -45.26
CA VAL A 411 -55.67 -4.89 -46.02
C VAL A 411 -55.72 -5.33 -47.51
N SER A 412 -54.76 -6.12 -47.98
CA SER A 412 -54.70 -6.56 -49.39
C SER A 412 -55.29 -7.95 -49.66
N ALA A 413 -55.64 -8.71 -48.62
CA ALA A 413 -56.14 -10.09 -48.78
C ALA A 413 -57.68 -10.21 -48.81
N LEU A 414 -58.41 -9.09 -48.68
CA LEU A 414 -59.89 -9.05 -48.75
C LEU A 414 -60.45 -8.24 -49.93
N ARG A 415 -59.61 -7.89 -50.91
CA ARG A 415 -60.03 -7.11 -52.10
C ARG A 415 -59.76 -7.80 -53.46
N LEU A 416 -59.40 -9.08 -53.45
CA LEU A 416 -59.07 -9.86 -54.66
C LEU A 416 -59.99 -11.09 -54.84
N VAL A 417 -61.23 -11.01 -54.34
CA VAL A 417 -62.31 -11.99 -54.60
C VAL A 417 -63.53 -11.32 -55.27
N GLN A 418 -63.44 -10.04 -55.68
CA GLN A 418 -64.58 -9.32 -56.26
C GLN A 418 -64.34 -8.68 -57.64
N GLU A 419 -63.32 -9.11 -58.38
CA GLU A 419 -63.16 -8.76 -59.81
C GLU A 419 -62.74 -10.00 -60.61
N GLY A 420 -63.64 -10.98 -60.63
CA GLY A 420 -63.70 -12.00 -61.67
C GLY A 420 -64.96 -11.77 -62.49
N GLN A 421 -64.88 -10.92 -63.52
CA GLN A 421 -65.81 -10.93 -64.64
C GLN A 421 -65.10 -10.54 -65.94
N GLY A 422 -65.26 -11.38 -66.96
CA GLY A 422 -65.17 -10.98 -68.35
C GLY A 422 -63.84 -11.22 -69.06
N VAL A 423 -63.55 -12.48 -69.39
CA VAL A 423 -62.78 -12.78 -70.61
C VAL A 423 -63.78 -12.88 -71.75
N TYR A 424 -63.79 -11.84 -72.60
CA TYR A 424 -63.89 -11.94 -74.05
C TYR A 424 -62.73 -11.17 -74.63
#